data_AF-A0A1G2HRM2-F1
#
_entry.id   AF-A0A1G2HRM2-F1
#
_cell.length_a   1.000
_cell.length_b   1.000
_cell.length_c   1.000
_cell.angle_alpha   90.00
_cell.angle_beta   90.00
_cell.angle_gamma   90.00
#
_symmetry.space_group_name_H-M   'P 1'
#
loop_
_entity.id
_entity.type
_entity.pdbx_description
1 polymer ?
#
loop_
_entity_poly.entity_id
_entity_poly.type
_entity_poly.pdbx_seq_one_letter_code
_entity_poly.pdbx_strand_id
1 'polypeptide(L)'
;MNMTELNQFQKDIIDALGIIYKNFLIQNKRSIEVFLGDFRTSKIDPETFFDTVFALKKHGIGIDEYDRDSVLSQEQKMGARNTPCCEIQLPENFEMIYHTLRTEYGDRSEKSIKENKKSDVLYLNPVGDLWREPKQDHCYSMGENSDRHKILLYLIKNKGYQSASLIVEDLPGKSEQVTRTEIQKINKNFTKNLGKKMGKLIDGRKGSGYRIAHAIKIDKS
;
A
#
# COMPACT_ATOMS: atom_id res chain seq x y z
N MET A 1 -8.53 -22.30 4.88
CA MET A 1 -8.21 -20.87 4.86
C MET A 1 -8.45 -20.33 3.47
N ASN A 2 -9.38 -19.39 3.32
CA ASN A 2 -9.55 -18.69 2.03
C ASN A 2 -8.39 -17.67 1.84
N MET A 3 -8.21 -17.17 0.61
CA MET A 3 -7.12 -16.24 0.28
C MET A 3 -7.13 -14.96 1.12
N THR A 4 -8.30 -14.51 1.57
CA THR A 4 -8.45 -13.30 2.39
C THR A 4 -7.97 -13.53 3.81
N GLU A 5 -8.34 -14.66 4.41
CA GLU A 5 -7.89 -15.09 5.75
C GLU A 5 -6.38 -15.30 5.79
N LEU A 6 -5.80 -15.93 4.75
CA LEU A 6 -4.36 -16.18 4.68
C LEU A 6 -3.56 -14.87 4.63
N ASN A 7 -4.04 -13.88 3.88
CA ASN A 7 -3.40 -12.57 3.79
C ASN A 7 -3.51 -11.78 5.10
N GLN A 8 -4.65 -11.89 5.79
CA GLN A 8 -4.86 -11.25 7.09
C GLN A 8 -3.91 -11.84 8.14
N PHE A 9 -3.85 -13.17 8.24
CA PHE A 9 -2.94 -13.87 9.15
C PHE A 9 -1.46 -13.54 8.90
N GLN A 10 -1.02 -13.45 7.64
CA GLN A 10 0.35 -13.03 7.31
C GLN A 10 0.65 -11.60 7.75
N LYS A 11 -0.31 -10.69 7.58
CA LYS A 11 -0.18 -9.32 8.03
C LYS A 11 -0.06 -9.26 9.55
N ASP A 12 -0.89 -10.02 10.24
CA ASP A 12 -0.88 -10.10 11.70
C ASP A 12 0.45 -10.64 12.24
N ILE A 13 1.06 -11.63 11.55
CA ILE A 13 2.44 -12.11 11.82
C ILE A 13 3.48 -11.01 11.70
N ILE A 14 3.44 -10.21 10.63
CA ILE A 14 4.41 -9.13 10.41
C ILE A 14 4.26 -8.05 11.48
N ASP A 15 3.02 -7.68 11.80
CA ASP A 15 2.73 -6.62 12.75
C ASP A 15 3.14 -7.05 14.18
N ALA A 16 2.88 -8.30 14.57
CA ALA A 16 3.37 -8.88 15.82
C ALA A 16 4.91 -8.95 15.89
N LEU A 17 5.58 -9.43 14.83
CA LEU A 17 7.05 -9.42 14.73
C LEU A 17 7.62 -8.00 14.88
N GLY A 18 6.93 -6.99 14.35
CA GLY A 18 7.30 -5.58 14.51
C GLY A 18 7.27 -5.12 15.97
N ILE A 19 6.24 -5.51 16.73
CA ILE A 19 6.13 -5.19 18.17
C ILE A 19 7.23 -5.86 18.98
N ILE A 20 7.49 -7.15 18.73
CA ILE A 20 8.53 -7.92 19.43
C ILE A 20 9.90 -7.30 19.15
N TYR A 21 10.22 -7.00 17.89
CA TYR A 21 11.50 -6.41 17.52
C TYR A 21 11.70 -5.01 18.10
N LYS A 22 10.66 -4.18 18.12
CA LYS A 22 10.70 -2.87 18.79
C LYS A 22 11.05 -3.01 20.27
N ASN A 23 10.42 -3.94 20.99
CA ASN A 23 10.68 -4.16 22.41
C ASN A 23 12.08 -4.76 22.66
N PHE A 24 12.56 -5.65 21.78
CA PHE A 24 13.94 -6.13 21.78
C PHE A 24 14.96 -4.99 21.71
N LEU A 25 14.78 -4.05 20.78
CA LEU A 25 15.68 -2.90 20.64
C LEU A 25 15.65 -1.95 21.86
N ILE A 26 14.47 -1.76 22.47
CA ILE A 26 14.30 -0.84 23.60
C ILE A 26 14.87 -1.44 24.89
N GLN A 27 14.54 -2.70 25.19
CA GLN A 27 14.90 -3.33 26.45
C GLN A 27 16.31 -3.92 26.42
N ASN A 28 16.85 -4.18 25.22
CA ASN A 28 18.19 -4.71 24.98
C ASN A 28 18.52 -5.93 25.85
N LYS A 29 17.53 -6.81 26.00
CA LYS A 29 17.58 -8.05 26.78
C LYS A 29 16.96 -9.17 25.94
N ARG A 30 17.37 -10.41 26.22
CA ARG A 30 16.81 -11.60 25.56
C ARG A 30 15.45 -11.99 26.10
N SER A 31 15.19 -11.68 27.36
CA SER A 31 13.83 -11.64 27.87
C SER A 31 13.29 -10.23 27.70
N ILE A 32 12.15 -10.12 27.00
CA ILE A 32 11.47 -8.84 26.79
C ILE A 32 10.05 -8.88 27.34
N GLU A 33 9.62 -7.78 27.94
CA GLU A 33 8.22 -7.56 28.30
C GLU A 33 7.49 -6.88 27.13
N VAL A 34 6.37 -7.42 26.68
CA VAL A 34 5.52 -6.72 25.70
C VAL A 34 4.38 -6.05 26.44
N PHE A 35 4.07 -4.79 26.10
CA PHE A 35 3.08 -4.00 26.83
C PHE A 35 1.75 -3.90 26.07
N LEU A 36 0.63 -3.86 26.80
CA LEU A 36 -0.70 -3.70 26.20
C LEU A 36 -0.83 -2.44 25.32
N GLY A 37 -0.07 -1.38 25.63
CA GLY A 37 -0.01 -0.16 24.86
C GLY A 37 0.51 -0.33 23.42
N ASP A 38 1.39 -1.30 23.17
CA ASP A 38 2.01 -1.52 21.86
C ASP A 38 1.00 -2.04 20.81
N PHE A 39 -0.03 -2.77 21.25
CA PHE A 39 -1.13 -3.23 20.39
C PHE A 39 -2.00 -2.08 19.90
N ARG A 40 -2.30 -1.11 20.79
CA ARG A 40 -3.13 0.05 20.47
C ARG A 40 -2.48 0.95 19.43
N THR A 41 -1.16 1.15 19.51
CA THR A 41 -0.42 1.94 18.51
C THR A 41 -0.37 1.26 17.14
N SER A 42 -0.44 -0.07 17.13
CA SER A 42 -0.33 -0.87 15.90
C SER A 42 -1.68 -1.31 15.34
N LYS A 43 -2.80 -0.98 16.02
CA LYS A 43 -4.18 -1.41 15.70
C LYS A 43 -4.35 -2.94 15.62
N ILE A 44 -3.60 -3.69 16.42
CA ILE A 44 -3.69 -5.14 16.50
C ILE A 44 -4.62 -5.51 17.66
N ASP A 45 -5.46 -6.51 17.45
CA ASP A 45 -6.22 -7.11 18.56
C ASP A 45 -5.27 -7.96 19.42
N PRO A 46 -5.21 -7.76 20.75
CA PRO A 46 -4.40 -8.59 21.64
C PRO A 46 -4.59 -10.10 21.43
N GLU A 47 -5.81 -10.57 21.13
CA GLU A 47 -6.05 -12.00 20.87
C GLU A 47 -5.28 -12.50 19.64
N THR A 48 -5.28 -11.71 18.57
CA THR A 48 -4.55 -12.01 17.33
C THR A 48 -3.04 -12.04 17.55
N PHE A 49 -2.52 -11.21 18.45
CA PHE A 49 -1.11 -11.26 18.83
C PHE A 49 -0.74 -12.59 19.48
N PHE A 50 -1.53 -13.09 20.43
CA PHE A 50 -1.22 -14.36 21.10
C PHE A 50 -1.24 -15.56 20.13
N ASP A 51 -2.22 -15.63 19.24
CA ASP A 51 -2.30 -16.69 18.21
C ASP A 51 -1.09 -16.65 17.26
N THR A 52 -0.68 -15.44 16.91
CA THR A 52 0.47 -15.17 16.04
C THR A 52 1.79 -15.53 16.72
N VAL A 53 1.93 -15.13 17.98
CA VAL A 53 3.07 -15.41 18.84
C VAL A 53 3.20 -16.92 19.07
N PHE A 54 2.09 -17.64 19.19
CA PHE A 54 2.08 -19.11 19.20
C PHE A 54 2.59 -19.72 17.88
N ALA A 55 2.25 -19.13 16.74
CA ALA A 55 2.81 -19.55 15.45
C ALA A 55 4.34 -19.35 15.37
N LEU A 56 4.86 -18.32 16.04
CA LEU A 56 6.29 -18.04 16.14
C LEU A 56 7.06 -19.04 17.04
N LYS A 57 6.38 -19.76 17.96
CA LYS A 57 7.01 -20.84 18.75
C LYS A 57 7.66 -21.90 17.87
N LYS A 58 7.09 -22.18 16.69
CA LYS A 58 7.65 -23.13 15.71
C LYS A 58 9.02 -22.70 15.17
N HIS A 59 9.39 -21.44 15.31
CA HIS A 59 10.66 -20.87 14.89
C HIS A 59 11.64 -20.68 16.05
N GLY A 60 11.40 -21.29 17.21
CA GLY A 60 12.30 -21.27 18.36
C GLY A 60 12.18 -20.02 19.24
N ILE A 61 11.14 -19.21 19.05
CA ILE A 61 10.81 -18.09 19.95
C ILE A 61 10.05 -18.68 21.14
N GLY A 62 10.67 -18.70 22.33
CA GLY A 62 10.03 -19.17 23.55
C GLY A 62 9.13 -18.08 24.12
N ILE A 63 7.89 -18.39 24.48
CA ILE A 63 6.99 -17.43 25.12
C ILE A 63 6.47 -18.03 26.41
N ASP A 64 6.75 -17.32 27.49
CA ASP A 64 6.19 -17.54 28.81
C ASP A 64 5.05 -16.52 28.99
N GLU A 65 3.84 -16.97 28.72
CA GLU A 65 2.64 -16.16 28.90
C GLU A 65 2.38 -15.98 30.41
N TYR A 66 2.18 -14.73 30.84
CA TYR A 66 1.56 -14.48 32.14
C TYR A 66 0.08 -14.91 32.07
N ASP A 67 -0.41 -15.55 33.13
CA ASP A 67 -1.73 -16.19 33.18
C ASP A 67 -2.86 -15.26 32.68
N ARG A 68 -3.45 -15.68 31.56
CA ARG A 68 -4.27 -14.90 30.63
C ARG A 68 -5.56 -14.37 31.26
N ASP A 69 -6.11 -15.11 32.22
CA ASP A 69 -7.46 -14.87 32.76
C ASP A 69 -7.49 -13.81 33.89
N SER A 70 -6.37 -13.54 34.55
CA SER A 70 -6.32 -12.58 35.66
C SER A 70 -6.01 -11.14 35.23
N VAL A 71 -5.19 -10.94 34.19
CA VAL A 71 -4.63 -9.62 33.82
C VAL A 71 -5.46 -8.91 32.74
N LEU A 72 -5.95 -9.63 31.72
CA LEU A 72 -6.59 -9.02 30.56
C LEU A 72 -8.02 -8.52 30.83
N SER A 73 -8.78 -9.21 31.69
CA SER A 73 -10.22 -8.97 31.88
C SER A 73 -10.56 -7.66 32.61
N GLN A 74 -9.66 -7.17 33.48
CA GLN A 74 -9.84 -5.90 34.20
C GLN A 74 -9.10 -4.72 33.54
N GLU A 75 -7.90 -4.92 33.01
CA GLU A 75 -7.06 -3.79 32.57
C GLU A 75 -7.31 -3.34 31.13
N GLN A 76 -7.81 -4.22 30.25
CA GLN A 76 -8.32 -3.82 28.93
C GLN A 76 -9.43 -2.77 29.06
N LYS A 77 -10.24 -2.85 30.14
CA LYS A 77 -11.29 -1.86 30.46
C LYS A 77 -10.73 -0.54 31.00
N MET A 78 -9.55 -0.53 31.62
CA MET A 78 -8.97 0.65 32.27
C MET A 78 -7.92 1.39 31.43
N GLY A 79 -7.45 0.82 30.32
CA GLY A 79 -6.59 1.52 29.38
C GLY A 79 -5.14 1.71 29.82
N ALA A 80 -4.61 0.78 30.61
CA ALA A 80 -3.23 0.80 31.07
C ALA A 80 -2.25 0.57 29.89
N ARG A 81 -1.51 1.62 29.51
CA ARG A 81 -0.50 1.55 28.44
C ARG A 81 0.77 0.80 28.84
N ASN A 82 1.09 0.79 30.14
CA ASN A 82 2.37 0.30 30.67
C ASN A 82 2.24 -1.04 31.41
N THR A 83 1.13 -1.75 31.27
CA THR A 83 1.03 -3.10 31.83
C THR A 83 1.72 -4.10 30.91
N PRO A 84 2.69 -4.88 31.40
CA PRO A 84 3.25 -6.01 30.67
C PRO A 84 2.14 -7.07 30.47
N CYS A 85 1.97 -7.52 29.23
CA CYS A 85 0.99 -8.55 28.87
C CYS A 85 1.59 -9.95 28.78
N CYS A 86 2.88 -10.04 28.43
CA CYS A 86 3.61 -11.29 28.33
C CYS A 86 5.12 -11.04 28.40
N GLU A 87 5.86 -12.06 28.79
CA GLU A 87 7.31 -12.12 28.68
C GLU A 87 7.69 -13.03 27.51
N ILE A 88 8.59 -12.55 26.65
CA ILE A 88 9.05 -13.31 25.48
C ILE A 88 10.53 -13.59 25.62
N GLN A 89 10.88 -14.86 25.59
CA GLN A 89 12.26 -15.35 25.55
C GLN A 89 12.73 -15.45 24.10
N LEU A 90 13.64 -14.56 23.74
CA LEU A 90 14.18 -14.47 22.40
C LEU A 90 15.42 -15.36 22.25
N PRO A 91 15.53 -16.12 21.15
CA PRO A 91 16.71 -16.92 20.87
C PRO A 91 17.93 -16.04 20.56
N GLU A 92 19.15 -16.59 20.68
CA GLU A 92 20.39 -15.80 20.47
C GLU A 92 20.48 -15.18 19.07
N ASN A 93 19.92 -15.87 18.08
CA ASN A 93 19.87 -15.46 16.69
C ASN A 93 18.55 -14.74 16.32
N PHE A 94 17.86 -14.14 17.30
CA PHE A 94 16.55 -13.51 17.08
C PHE A 94 16.58 -12.45 15.98
N GLU A 95 17.63 -11.63 15.89
CA GLU A 95 17.72 -10.61 14.82
C GLU A 95 17.75 -11.24 13.42
N MET A 96 18.48 -12.35 13.27
CA MET A 96 18.50 -13.13 12.02
C MET A 96 17.15 -13.79 11.74
N ILE A 97 16.49 -14.33 12.77
CA ILE A 97 15.13 -14.90 12.67
C ILE A 97 14.14 -13.81 12.27
N TYR A 98 14.19 -12.64 12.90
CA TYR A 98 13.35 -11.49 12.59
C TYR A 98 13.50 -11.10 11.12
N HIS A 99 14.72 -10.92 10.63
CA HIS A 99 14.94 -10.59 9.22
C HIS A 99 14.48 -11.72 8.28
N THR A 100 14.73 -12.97 8.64
CA THR A 100 14.29 -14.14 7.85
C THR A 100 12.78 -14.22 7.75
N LEU A 101 12.07 -14.12 8.88
CA LEU A 101 10.61 -14.20 8.93
C LEU A 101 9.96 -12.95 8.33
N ARG A 102 10.55 -11.78 8.55
CA ARG A 102 10.10 -10.54 7.90
C ARG A 102 10.30 -10.64 6.39
N THR A 103 11.34 -11.30 5.90
CA THR A 103 11.46 -11.60 4.47
C THR A 103 10.49 -12.70 4.04
N GLU A 104 10.29 -13.78 4.78
CA GLU A 104 9.41 -14.90 4.39
C GLU A 104 7.92 -14.51 4.33
N TYR A 105 7.44 -13.83 5.38
CA TYR A 105 6.06 -13.33 5.45
C TYR A 105 5.92 -11.98 4.75
N GLY A 106 6.97 -11.15 4.77
CA GLY A 106 7.01 -9.90 4.02
C GLY A 106 7.10 -10.11 2.52
N ASP A 107 7.77 -11.14 1.99
CA ASP A 107 7.78 -11.48 0.55
C ASP A 107 6.53 -12.25 0.10
N ARG A 108 5.63 -12.71 0.98
CA ARG A 108 4.33 -13.25 0.54
C ARG A 108 3.23 -12.19 0.54
N SER A 109 3.26 -11.26 1.49
CA SER A 109 2.51 -10.00 1.39
C SER A 109 3.09 -9.10 0.29
N GLU A 110 4.42 -9.08 0.09
CA GLU A 110 5.07 -8.37 -1.01
C GLU A 110 5.12 -9.15 -2.32
N LYS A 111 4.98 -10.48 -2.43
CA LYS A 111 4.75 -11.12 -3.75
C LYS A 111 3.34 -10.86 -4.23
N SER A 112 2.34 -10.85 -3.34
CA SER A 112 0.99 -10.41 -3.70
C SER A 112 0.89 -8.89 -3.96
N ILE A 113 1.80 -8.08 -3.40
CA ILE A 113 1.91 -6.64 -3.68
C ILE A 113 2.91 -6.32 -4.84
N LYS A 114 3.92 -7.13 -5.12
CA LYS A 114 4.92 -6.94 -6.19
C LYS A 114 4.52 -7.60 -7.50
N GLU A 115 3.70 -8.64 -7.49
CA GLU A 115 2.91 -9.00 -8.68
C GLU A 115 1.89 -7.90 -9.01
N ASN A 116 1.50 -7.06 -8.03
CA ASN A 116 0.76 -5.81 -8.23
C ASN A 116 1.64 -4.54 -8.42
N LYS A 117 2.97 -4.65 -8.44
CA LYS A 117 3.86 -3.51 -8.79
C LYS A 117 4.59 -3.67 -10.12
N LYS A 118 4.26 -4.72 -10.88
CA LYS A 118 4.35 -4.65 -12.34
C LYS A 118 3.07 -4.09 -12.99
N SER A 119 1.97 -3.93 -12.24
CA SER A 119 0.68 -3.48 -12.79
C SER A 119 0.42 -1.97 -12.73
N ASP A 120 1.28 -1.15 -12.11
CA ASP A 120 1.06 0.31 -12.05
C ASP A 120 1.83 1.10 -13.11
N VAL A 121 2.70 0.44 -13.87
CA VAL A 121 3.36 1.10 -15.00
C VAL A 121 2.35 1.18 -16.13
N LEU A 122 1.93 2.41 -16.43
CA LEU A 122 1.11 2.70 -17.59
C LEU A 122 2.02 2.92 -18.78
N TYR A 123 1.62 2.37 -19.91
CA TYR A 123 2.26 2.55 -21.20
C TYR A 123 1.34 3.38 -22.09
N LEU A 124 1.89 4.37 -22.78
CA LEU A 124 1.18 5.15 -23.78
C LEU A 124 1.91 4.99 -25.12
N ASN A 125 1.22 4.49 -26.14
CA ASN A 125 1.77 4.37 -27.49
C ASN A 125 1.37 5.59 -28.38
N PRO A 126 1.98 5.76 -29.56
CA PRO A 126 1.73 6.92 -30.42
C PRO A 126 0.30 7.00 -30.96
N VAL A 127 -0.40 5.87 -31.07
CA VAL A 127 -1.79 5.83 -31.56
C VAL A 127 -2.82 6.19 -30.47
N GLY A 128 -2.36 6.49 -29.25
CA GLY A 128 -3.19 6.95 -28.14
C GLY A 128 -3.83 5.83 -27.32
N ASP A 129 -3.25 4.62 -27.31
CA ASP A 129 -3.62 3.58 -26.35
C ASP A 129 -2.85 3.77 -25.05
N LEU A 130 -3.60 4.00 -23.97
CA LEU A 130 -3.07 3.95 -22.61
C LEU A 130 -3.39 2.60 -21.99
N TRP A 131 -2.38 1.84 -21.60
CA TRP A 131 -2.56 0.46 -21.17
C TRP A 131 -1.65 0.07 -20.00
N ARG A 132 -2.01 -1.02 -19.32
CA ARG A 132 -1.14 -1.72 -18.36
C ARG A 132 -1.19 -3.22 -18.64
N GLU A 133 -0.22 -3.97 -18.14
CA GLU A 133 -0.25 -5.41 -18.32
C GLU A 133 -1.37 -6.08 -17.47
N PRO A 134 -2.06 -7.09 -18.03
CA PRO A 134 -2.03 -7.51 -19.44
C PRO A 134 -2.81 -6.54 -20.35
N LYS A 135 -2.21 -6.11 -21.48
CA LYS A 135 -2.82 -5.11 -22.41
C LYS A 135 -4.22 -5.51 -22.88
N GLN A 136 -4.46 -6.80 -23.11
CA GLN A 136 -5.70 -7.34 -23.65
C GLN A 136 -6.91 -7.04 -22.78
N ASP A 137 -6.71 -7.03 -21.46
CA ASP A 137 -7.77 -6.78 -20.47
C ASP A 137 -7.80 -5.32 -20.00
N HIS A 138 -6.70 -4.59 -20.23
CA HIS A 138 -6.44 -3.28 -19.62
C HIS A 138 -5.92 -2.28 -20.64
N CYS A 139 -6.78 -1.88 -21.58
CA CYS A 139 -6.48 -0.88 -22.60
C CYS A 139 -7.56 0.21 -22.65
N TYR A 140 -7.12 1.46 -22.59
CA TYR A 140 -7.92 2.64 -22.89
C TYR A 140 -7.44 3.27 -24.20
N SER A 141 -8.13 2.95 -25.29
CA SER A 141 -7.88 3.59 -26.59
C SER A 141 -8.52 4.97 -26.67
N MET A 142 -7.70 6.01 -26.87
CA MET A 142 -8.15 7.40 -27.03
C MET A 142 -8.21 7.81 -28.50
N GLY A 143 -7.38 7.21 -29.35
CA GLY A 143 -7.16 7.61 -30.73
C GLY A 143 -6.15 8.75 -30.86
N GLU A 144 -5.27 8.62 -31.84
CA GLU A 144 -4.09 9.47 -32.06
C GLU A 144 -4.42 10.97 -32.09
N ASN A 145 -5.46 11.33 -32.83
CA ASN A 145 -5.85 12.72 -33.06
C ASN A 145 -6.82 13.29 -32.02
N SER A 146 -7.17 12.52 -30.99
CA SER A 146 -8.16 12.95 -30.00
C SER A 146 -7.62 14.04 -29.07
N ASP A 147 -8.50 14.94 -28.64
CA ASP A 147 -8.17 15.96 -27.63
C ASP A 147 -7.65 15.30 -26.34
N ARG A 148 -8.18 14.12 -26.00
CA ARG A 148 -7.79 13.35 -24.80
C ARG A 148 -6.35 12.89 -24.86
N HIS A 149 -5.92 12.40 -26.02
CA HIS A 149 -4.53 12.00 -26.25
C HIS A 149 -3.59 13.21 -26.17
N LYS A 150 -3.94 14.31 -26.84
CA LYS A 150 -3.13 15.54 -26.83
C LYS A 150 -2.99 16.14 -25.43
N ILE A 151 -4.08 16.22 -24.66
CA ILE A 151 -4.06 16.64 -23.25
C ILE A 151 -3.10 15.76 -22.43
N LEU A 152 -3.15 14.44 -22.63
CA LEU A 152 -2.30 13.52 -21.89
C LEU A 152 -0.82 13.71 -22.23
N LEU A 153 -0.48 13.83 -23.52
CA LEU A 153 0.88 14.11 -23.98
C LEU A 153 1.40 15.44 -23.42
N TYR A 154 0.58 16.49 -23.44
CA TYR A 154 0.94 17.79 -22.88
C TYR A 154 1.31 17.67 -21.39
N LEU A 155 0.49 17.00 -20.59
CA LEU A 155 0.73 16.84 -19.15
C LEU A 155 1.91 15.89 -18.83
N ILE A 156 2.20 14.92 -19.69
CA ILE A 156 3.39 14.07 -19.57
C ILE A 156 4.67 14.88 -19.84
N LYS A 157 4.65 15.70 -20.90
CA LYS A 157 5.76 16.57 -21.29
C LYS A 157 6.01 17.66 -20.25
N ASN A 158 4.94 18.28 -19.76
CA ASN A 158 4.98 19.39 -18.82
C ASN A 158 4.67 18.90 -17.40
N LYS A 159 5.71 18.41 -16.72
CA LYS A 159 5.61 17.90 -15.35
C LYS A 159 5.07 18.97 -14.39
N GLY A 160 4.47 18.52 -13.29
CA GLY A 160 3.87 19.40 -12.27
C GLY A 160 2.44 19.82 -12.60
N TYR A 161 1.90 20.76 -11.82
CA TYR A 161 0.55 21.27 -12.04
C TYR A 161 0.54 22.33 -13.16
N GLN A 162 -0.31 22.13 -14.15
CA GLN A 162 -0.49 22.98 -15.31
C GLN A 162 -1.90 23.60 -15.29
N SER A 163 -2.00 24.92 -15.44
CA SER A 163 -3.31 25.59 -15.49
C SER A 163 -4.11 25.16 -16.73
N ALA A 164 -5.44 25.27 -16.66
CA ALA A 164 -6.30 24.98 -17.81
C ALA A 164 -5.97 25.87 -19.01
N SER A 165 -5.61 27.13 -18.77
CA SER A 165 -5.19 28.08 -19.80
C SER A 165 -3.97 27.61 -20.57
N LEU A 166 -2.92 27.16 -19.87
CA LEU A 166 -1.68 26.68 -20.51
C LEU A 166 -1.91 25.39 -21.31
N ILE A 167 -2.80 24.50 -20.83
CA ILE A 167 -3.18 23.30 -21.58
C ILE A 167 -3.93 23.68 -22.87
N VAL A 168 -4.77 24.71 -22.82
CA VAL A 168 -5.54 25.20 -23.98
C VAL A 168 -4.64 25.88 -25.01
N GLU A 169 -3.59 26.59 -24.59
CA GLU A 169 -2.63 27.21 -25.51
C GLU A 169 -1.96 26.18 -26.43
N ASP A 170 -1.74 24.95 -25.96
CA ASP A 170 -1.18 23.84 -26.75
C ASP A 170 -2.26 23.05 -27.52
N LEU A 171 -3.54 23.41 -27.37
CA LEU A 171 -4.70 22.77 -27.99
C LEU A 171 -5.52 23.78 -28.80
N PRO A 172 -5.15 24.05 -30.07
CA PRO A 172 -5.77 25.11 -30.85
C PRO A 172 -7.29 24.91 -31.00
N GLY A 173 -8.04 26.00 -30.80
CA GLY A 173 -9.49 26.04 -30.96
C GLY A 173 -10.31 25.43 -29.82
N LYS A 174 -9.69 25.13 -28.67
CA LYS A 174 -10.39 24.58 -27.49
C LYS A 174 -10.60 25.66 -26.43
N SER A 175 -11.65 25.51 -25.63
CA SER A 175 -11.89 26.34 -24.46
C SER A 175 -11.49 25.61 -23.18
N GLU A 176 -11.21 26.34 -22.11
CA GLU A 176 -10.92 25.71 -20.81
C GLU A 176 -12.03 24.77 -20.36
N GLN A 177 -13.29 25.12 -20.63
CA GLN A 177 -14.43 24.28 -20.25
C GLN A 177 -14.43 22.93 -20.98
N VAL A 178 -14.07 22.93 -22.26
CA VAL A 178 -13.90 21.70 -23.04
C VAL A 178 -12.75 20.87 -22.47
N THR A 179 -11.59 21.49 -22.19
CA THR A 179 -10.44 20.83 -21.58
C THR A 179 -10.79 20.17 -20.25
N ARG A 180 -11.52 20.86 -19.36
CA ARG A 180 -11.99 20.30 -18.08
C ARG A 180 -12.90 19.09 -18.27
N THR A 181 -13.79 19.17 -19.26
CA THR A 181 -14.71 18.08 -19.61
C THR A 181 -13.94 16.86 -20.13
N GLU A 182 -12.95 17.07 -21.00
CA GLU A 182 -12.11 15.98 -21.50
C GLU A 182 -11.26 15.34 -20.40
N ILE A 183 -10.72 16.12 -19.46
CA ILE A 183 -10.01 15.58 -18.28
C ILE A 183 -10.92 14.70 -17.41
N GLN A 184 -12.17 15.10 -17.21
CA GLN A 184 -13.14 14.26 -16.49
C GLN A 184 -13.42 12.95 -17.23
N LYS A 185 -13.59 13.02 -18.56
CA LYS A 185 -13.76 11.82 -19.41
C LYS A 185 -12.53 10.91 -19.35
N ILE A 186 -11.32 11.47 -19.37
CA ILE A 186 -10.07 10.72 -19.21
C ILE A 186 -10.09 9.95 -17.89
N ASN A 187 -10.33 10.61 -16.76
CA ASN A 187 -10.37 9.94 -15.45
C ASN A 187 -11.46 8.87 -15.36
N LYS A 188 -12.64 9.12 -15.93
CA LYS A 188 -13.75 8.16 -15.97
C LYS A 188 -13.41 6.94 -16.81
N ASN A 189 -12.83 7.13 -17.99
CA ASN A 189 -12.47 6.02 -18.88
C ASN A 189 -11.24 5.26 -18.37
N PHE A 190 -10.29 5.96 -17.76
CA PHE A 190 -9.14 5.36 -17.09
C PHE A 190 -9.60 4.36 -16.02
N THR A 191 -10.42 4.80 -15.07
CA THR A 191 -10.94 3.89 -14.03
C THR A 191 -11.80 2.76 -14.59
N LYS A 192 -12.57 3.03 -15.66
CA LYS A 192 -13.41 2.02 -16.32
C LYS A 192 -12.58 0.92 -17.01
N ASN A 193 -11.55 1.31 -17.76
CA ASN A 193 -10.81 0.41 -18.65
C ASN A 193 -9.56 -0.18 -17.99
N LEU A 194 -8.94 0.54 -17.07
CA LEU A 194 -7.68 0.15 -16.44
C LEU A 194 -7.87 -0.31 -14.99
N GLY A 195 -9.01 0.02 -14.36
CA GLY A 195 -9.46 -0.54 -13.09
C GLY A 195 -9.76 0.52 -12.02
N LYS A 196 -10.85 0.33 -11.28
CA LYS A 196 -11.33 1.29 -10.26
C LYS A 196 -10.33 1.55 -9.13
N LYS A 197 -9.49 0.56 -8.80
CA LYS A 197 -8.50 0.66 -7.72
C LYS A 197 -7.34 1.60 -8.05
N MET A 198 -7.14 1.96 -9.33
CA MET A 198 -6.07 2.87 -9.74
C MET A 198 -6.36 4.34 -9.39
N GLY A 199 -7.61 4.71 -9.10
CA GLY A 199 -7.95 6.11 -8.82
C GLY A 199 -7.92 6.99 -10.07
N LYS A 200 -7.51 8.25 -9.94
CA LYS A 200 -7.52 9.23 -11.04
C LYS A 200 -6.17 9.26 -11.75
N LEU A 201 -6.19 9.25 -13.08
CA LEU A 201 -5.00 9.46 -13.91
C LEU A 201 -4.47 10.89 -13.83
N ILE A 202 -5.40 11.85 -13.86
CA ILE A 202 -5.11 13.28 -13.82
C ILE A 202 -5.65 13.82 -12.50
N ASP A 203 -4.74 14.30 -11.66
CA ASP A 203 -5.06 15.00 -10.43
C ASP A 203 -5.33 16.49 -10.72
N GLY A 204 -6.34 17.05 -10.07
CA GLY A 204 -6.78 18.42 -10.25
C GLY A 204 -6.81 19.16 -8.93
N ARG A 205 -6.14 20.30 -8.85
CA ARG A 205 -6.08 21.15 -7.67
C ARG A 205 -6.61 22.55 -7.99
N LYS A 206 -7.62 22.99 -7.23
CA LYS A 206 -8.20 24.34 -7.37
C LYS A 206 -7.11 25.40 -7.24
N GLY A 207 -7.03 26.31 -8.22
CA GLY A 207 -6.02 27.37 -8.27
C GLY A 207 -4.63 26.94 -8.76
N SER A 208 -4.34 25.64 -8.88
CA SER A 208 -3.05 25.15 -9.41
C SER A 208 -3.16 24.45 -10.75
N GLY A 209 -4.33 23.89 -11.09
CA GLY A 209 -4.56 23.22 -12.37
C GLY A 209 -4.45 21.70 -12.27
N TYR A 210 -3.81 21.06 -13.26
CA TYR A 210 -3.85 19.61 -13.48
C TYR A 210 -2.46 19.00 -13.63
N ARG A 211 -2.29 17.75 -13.17
CA ARG A 211 -1.05 16.98 -13.35
C ARG A 211 -1.34 15.50 -13.55
N ILE A 212 -0.39 14.77 -14.13
CA ILE A 212 -0.43 13.30 -14.12
C ILE A 212 -0.16 12.79 -12.69
N ALA A 213 -1.01 11.87 -12.21
CA ALA A 213 -0.92 11.25 -10.88
C ALA A 213 -0.16 9.91 -10.88
N HIS A 214 0.09 9.31 -12.04
CA HIS A 214 0.75 8.01 -12.19
C HIS A 214 2.04 8.10 -13.02
N ALA A 215 2.94 7.13 -12.83
CA ALA A 215 4.08 7.00 -13.71
C ALA A 215 3.62 6.46 -15.08
N ILE A 216 3.87 7.21 -16.15
CA ILE A 216 3.57 6.81 -17.52
C ILE A 216 4.89 6.67 -18.29
N LYS A 217 5.09 5.52 -18.93
CA LYS A 217 6.16 5.30 -19.91
C LYS A 217 5.60 5.49 -21.31
N ILE A 218 6.29 6.27 -22.13
CA ILE A 218 5.98 6.36 -23.55
C ILE A 218 6.59 5.14 -24.22
N ASP A 219 5.74 4.33 -24.84
CA ASP A 219 6.15 3.23 -25.69
C ASP A 219 6.32 3.75 -27.11
N LYS A 220 7.50 3.51 -27.71
CA LYS A 220 7.85 4.02 -29.05
C LYS A 220 7.69 2.97 -30.15
N SER A 221 7.30 1.75 -29.78
CA SER A 221 7.06 0.64 -30.71
C SER A 221 5.86 0.88 -31.62
#